data_AF-A0A1W9MJ94-F1
#
_entry.id   AF-A0A1W9MJ94-F1
#
_cell.length_a   1.000
_cell.length_b   1.000
_cell.length_c   1.000
_cell.angle_alpha   90.00
_cell.angle_beta   90.00
_cell.angle_gamma   90.00
#
_symmetry.space_group_name_H-M   'P 1'
#
loop_
_entity.id
_entity.type
_entity.pdbx_description
1 polymer ?
#
loop_
_entity_poly.entity_id
_entity_poly.type
_entity_poly.pdbx_seq_one_letter_code
_entity_poly.pdbx_strand_id
1 'polypeptide(L)'
;MQYNMMNSSFLILFILALSIIIQATAAIMAFKLVSITGRRSAWILIAVALAFMAVRRVVPFCRLIMGDLSLPPDPLNEVIGLALSITMAAGIARIAPLFIERKQAEEALHLQAVELEKEVAERQMAQEDLQEKALLLEDEIKKRQLAQDAVEKLNKALEQRVQERTAELEEKNAELQKTLRTFVGRELRMVELKERIGELERLLEE
;
A
#
# COMPACT_ATOMS: atom_id res chain seq x y z
N MET A 1 11.56 69.73 44.54
CA MET A 1 12.31 68.45 44.45
C MET A 1 11.55 67.25 45.03
N GLN A 2 10.82 67.37 46.15
CA GLN A 2 10.03 66.25 46.72
C GLN A 2 8.90 65.70 45.81
N TYR A 3 8.27 66.54 44.99
CA TYR A 3 7.16 66.12 44.11
C TYR A 3 7.62 65.19 42.96
N ASN A 4 8.84 65.40 42.44
CA ASN A 4 9.42 64.52 41.42
C ASN A 4 9.82 63.15 41.98
N MET A 5 10.31 63.10 43.23
CA MET A 5 10.67 61.85 43.89
C MET A 5 9.44 60.95 44.11
N MET A 6 8.32 61.53 44.54
CA MET A 6 7.08 60.79 44.81
C MET A 6 6.43 60.24 43.53
N ASN A 7 6.43 61.03 42.44
CA ASN A 7 5.97 60.56 41.12
C ASN A 7 6.88 59.47 40.53
N SER A 8 8.20 59.58 40.68
CA SER A 8 9.14 58.55 40.24
C SER A 8 8.94 57.24 41.00
N SER A 9 8.72 57.27 42.31
CA SER A 9 8.43 56.07 43.09
C SER A 9 7.12 55.39 42.69
N PHE A 10 6.06 56.16 42.41
CA PHE A 10 4.80 55.62 41.91
C PHE A 10 4.92 55.01 40.51
N LEU A 11 5.69 55.64 39.62
CA LEU A 11 5.96 55.12 38.28
C LEU A 11 6.77 53.81 38.32
N ILE A 12 7.79 53.75 39.17
CA ILE A 12 8.60 52.53 39.37
C ILE A 12 7.73 51.39 39.91
N LEU A 13 6.89 51.66 40.92
CA LEU A 13 5.95 50.68 41.46
C LEU A 13 5.02 50.12 40.37
N PHE A 14 4.47 50.99 39.53
CA PHE A 14 3.57 50.60 38.44
C PHE A 14 4.26 49.75 37.37
N ILE A 15 5.47 50.15 36.94
CA ILE A 15 6.30 49.39 35.99
C ILE A 15 6.63 48.00 36.56
N LEU A 16 6.96 47.93 37.85
CA LEU A 16 7.33 46.68 38.49
C LEU A 16 6.13 45.72 38.62
N ALA A 17 4.97 46.22 39.02
CA ALA A 17 3.74 45.43 39.10
C ALA A 17 3.33 44.88 37.72
N LEU A 18 3.40 45.73 36.68
CA LEU A 18 3.08 45.32 35.32
C LEU A 18 4.06 44.24 34.79
N SER A 19 5.34 44.37 35.09
CA SER A 19 6.36 43.38 34.73
C SER A 19 6.10 42.01 35.37
N ILE A 20 5.66 41.96 36.63
CA ILE A 20 5.38 40.70 37.34
C ILE A 20 4.19 39.97 36.70
N ILE A 21 3.13 40.70 36.32
CA ILE A 21 1.95 40.12 35.66
C ILE A 21 2.33 39.52 34.30
N ILE A 22 3.14 40.22 33.51
CA ILE A 22 3.61 39.74 32.21
C ILE A 22 4.48 38.48 32.38
N GLN A 23 5.38 38.47 33.38
CA GLN A 23 6.22 37.30 33.67
C GLN A 23 5.41 36.09 34.14
N ALA A 24 4.39 36.29 34.98
CA ALA A 24 3.49 35.22 35.40
C ALA A 24 2.73 34.62 34.20
N THR A 25 2.29 35.46 33.26
CA THR A 25 1.62 35.02 32.03
C THR A 25 2.55 34.19 31.14
N ALA A 26 3.80 34.62 30.97
CA ALA A 26 4.81 33.87 30.22
C ALA A 26 5.12 32.50 30.86
N ALA A 27 5.18 32.43 32.19
CA ALA A 27 5.38 31.17 32.92
C ALA A 27 4.20 30.21 32.73
N ILE A 28 2.95 30.71 32.76
CA ILE A 28 1.75 29.90 32.48
C ILE A 28 1.75 29.38 31.04
N MET A 29 2.13 30.21 30.06
CA MET A 29 2.25 29.78 28.66
C MET A 29 3.31 28.68 28.49
N ALA A 30 4.48 28.83 29.12
CA ALA A 30 5.52 27.81 29.11
C ALA A 30 5.02 26.48 29.71
N PHE A 31 4.25 26.55 30.80
CA PHE A 31 3.67 25.37 31.43
C PHE A 31 2.62 24.67 30.55
N LYS A 32 1.76 25.44 29.86
CA LYS A 32 0.79 24.85 28.90
C LYS A 32 1.48 24.12 27.75
N LEU A 33 2.64 24.60 27.31
CA LEU A 33 3.43 23.94 26.25
C LEU A 33 4.03 22.59 26.70
N VAL A 34 4.24 22.35 28.01
CA VAL A 34 4.66 21.05 28.56
C VAL A 34 3.67 19.94 28.18
N SER A 35 2.38 20.24 28.28
CA SER A 35 1.31 19.27 27.98
C SER A 35 1.21 18.94 26.50
N ILE A 36 1.71 19.81 25.63
CA ILE A 36 1.61 19.67 24.16
C ILE A 36 2.83 18.92 23.61
N THR A 37 4.03 19.17 24.16
CA THR A 37 5.31 18.68 23.60
C THR A 37 5.85 17.41 24.25
N GLY A 38 5.33 16.98 25.41
CA GLY A 38 5.70 15.71 26.07
C GLY A 38 7.12 15.64 26.67
N ARG A 39 8.08 16.45 26.19
CA ARG A 39 9.45 16.57 26.74
C ARG A 39 9.50 17.47 27.96
N ARG A 40 9.22 16.88 29.12
CA ARG A 40 9.07 17.58 30.41
C ARG A 40 10.35 18.28 30.89
N SER A 41 11.54 17.75 30.60
CA SER A 41 12.80 18.23 31.19
C SER A 41 13.23 19.63 30.73
N ALA A 42 13.19 19.92 29.43
CA ALA A 42 13.58 21.21 28.89
C ALA A 42 12.63 22.34 29.34
N TRP A 43 11.33 22.04 29.40
CA TRP A 43 10.33 23.02 29.84
C TRP A 43 10.34 23.25 31.35
N ILE A 44 10.66 22.24 32.17
CA ILE A 44 10.88 22.43 33.61
C ILE A 44 12.08 23.38 33.83
N LEU A 45 13.18 23.22 33.08
CA LEU A 45 14.33 24.12 33.17
C LEU A 45 13.98 25.56 32.77
N ILE A 46 13.19 25.74 31.71
CA ILE A 46 12.71 27.07 31.27
C ILE A 46 11.78 27.69 32.31
N ALA A 47 10.84 26.91 32.87
CA ALA A 47 9.92 27.38 33.91
C ALA A 47 10.67 27.76 35.20
N VAL A 48 11.68 26.97 35.59
CA VAL A 48 12.56 27.29 36.72
C VAL A 48 13.34 28.57 36.45
N ALA A 49 13.93 28.74 35.25
CA ALA A 49 14.62 29.97 34.88
C ALA A 49 13.71 31.20 34.92
N LEU A 50 12.46 31.07 34.44
CA LEU A 50 11.43 32.11 34.54
C LEU A 50 11.04 32.42 35.99
N ALA A 51 10.94 31.40 36.86
CA ALA A 51 10.65 31.57 38.28
C ALA A 51 11.79 32.31 39.00
N PHE A 52 13.05 31.94 38.76
CA PHE A 52 14.22 32.65 39.29
C PHE A 52 14.28 34.11 38.80
N MET A 53 13.88 34.37 37.56
CA MET A 53 13.77 35.72 37.01
C MET A 53 12.69 36.56 37.71
N ALA A 54 11.54 35.95 38.01
CA ALA A 54 10.47 36.59 38.77
C ALA A 54 10.91 36.89 40.22
N VAL A 55 11.58 35.94 40.90
CA VAL A 55 12.13 36.15 42.25
C VAL A 55 13.12 37.31 42.28
N ARG A 56 14.03 37.41 41.29
CA ARG A 56 14.95 38.54 41.15
C ARG A 56 14.23 39.90 41.05
N ARG A 57 13.00 39.92 40.55
CA ARG A 57 12.15 41.11 40.42
C ARG A 57 11.28 41.42 41.64
N VAL A 58 10.97 40.41 42.46
CA VAL A 58 10.27 40.59 43.73
C VAL A 58 11.16 41.28 44.79
N VAL A 59 12.48 41.08 44.75
CA VAL A 59 13.37 41.69 45.76
C VAL A 59 13.33 43.24 45.76
N PRO A 60 13.43 43.96 44.62
CA PRO A 60 13.17 45.40 44.57
C PRO A 60 11.77 45.80 45.02
N PHE A 61 10.73 45.01 44.69
CA PHE A 61 9.34 45.27 45.07
C PHE A 61 9.14 45.26 46.60
N CYS A 62 9.60 44.20 47.25
CA CYS A 62 9.47 44.04 48.69
C CYS A 62 10.26 45.12 49.43
N ARG A 63 11.46 45.47 48.94
CA ARG A 63 12.26 46.56 49.53
C ARG A 63 11.57 47.92 49.46
N LEU A 64 10.92 48.23 48.33
CA LEU A 64 10.18 49.48 48.17
C LEU A 64 8.97 49.56 49.12
N ILE A 65 8.29 48.43 49.34
CA ILE A 65 7.15 48.34 50.28
C ILE A 65 7.60 48.44 51.75
N MET A 66 8.79 47.95 52.07
CA MET A 66 9.35 47.94 53.44
C MET A 66 10.06 49.26 53.83
N GLY A 67 10.23 50.20 52.89
CA GLY A 67 10.76 51.54 53.17
C GLY A 67 12.26 51.60 53.51
N ASP A 68 13.02 50.54 53.23
CA ASP A 68 14.46 50.47 53.51
C ASP A 68 15.25 51.24 52.44
N LEU A 69 15.85 52.38 52.84
CA LEU A 69 16.49 53.38 51.98
C LEU A 69 18.02 53.21 51.88
N SER A 70 18.52 51.98 51.86
CA SER A 70 19.96 51.73 51.96
C SER A 70 20.68 51.50 50.61
N LEU A 71 19.96 51.29 49.49
CA LEU A 71 20.52 51.32 48.13
C LEU A 71 19.45 51.79 47.11
N PRO A 72 19.66 52.85 46.32
CA PRO A 72 18.70 53.29 45.32
C PRO A 72 18.51 52.23 44.22
N PRO A 73 17.27 51.95 43.77
CA PRO A 73 17.02 51.05 42.66
C PRO A 73 17.62 51.61 41.36
N ASP A 74 18.43 50.80 40.68
CA ASP A 74 19.08 51.18 39.43
C ASP A 74 18.09 51.06 38.25
N PRO A 75 17.71 52.17 37.58
CA PRO A 75 16.74 52.15 36.48
C PRO A 75 17.21 51.31 35.29
N LEU A 76 18.52 51.13 35.07
CA LEU A 76 19.04 50.29 33.99
C LEU A 76 18.72 48.81 34.22
N ASN A 77 18.89 48.34 35.46
CA ASN A 77 18.54 46.97 35.83
C ASN A 77 17.03 46.72 35.68
N GLU A 78 16.20 47.74 35.89
CA GLU A 78 14.74 47.67 35.68
C GLU A 78 14.35 47.59 34.20
N VAL A 79 14.96 48.39 33.32
CA VAL A 79 14.72 48.37 31.88
C VAL A 79 15.19 47.07 31.23
N ILE A 80 16.37 46.57 31.62
CA ILE A 80 16.96 45.35 31.04
C ILE A 80 16.04 44.13 31.25
N GLY A 81 15.48 43.94 32.44
CA GLY A 81 14.58 42.80 32.66
C GLY A 81 13.15 42.99 32.14
N LEU A 82 12.68 44.22 31.91
CA LEU A 82 11.44 44.43 31.14
C LEU A 82 11.65 44.03 29.68
N ALA A 83 12.78 44.43 29.08
CA ALA A 83 13.17 44.01 27.75
C ALA A 83 13.29 42.47 27.66
N LEU A 84 13.99 41.83 28.60
CA LEU A 84 14.11 40.37 28.64
C LEU A 84 12.76 39.66 28.80
N SER A 85 11.83 40.19 29.60
CA SER A 85 10.48 39.62 29.75
C SER A 85 9.70 39.66 28.45
N ILE A 86 9.77 40.78 27.72
CA ILE A 86 9.12 40.92 26.41
C ILE A 86 9.75 39.96 25.41
N THR A 87 11.08 39.85 25.38
CA THR A 87 11.81 38.92 24.51
C THR A 87 11.45 37.46 24.79
N MET A 88 11.36 37.05 26.07
CA MET A 88 10.96 35.68 26.42
C MET A 88 9.51 35.38 26.06
N ALA A 89 8.58 36.29 26.36
CA ALA A 89 7.17 36.12 25.99
C ALA A 89 7.00 35.99 24.47
N ALA A 90 7.69 36.83 23.70
CA ALA A 90 7.69 36.77 22.24
C ALA A 90 8.32 35.47 21.70
N GLY A 91 9.43 35.02 22.29
CA GLY A 91 10.11 33.78 21.92
C GLY A 91 9.22 32.54 22.14
N ILE A 92 8.60 32.43 23.32
CA ILE A 92 7.70 31.31 23.64
C ILE A 92 6.45 31.34 22.74
N ALA A 93 5.88 32.52 22.50
CA ALA A 93 4.73 32.68 21.61
C ALA A 93 5.04 32.26 20.16
N ARG A 94 6.26 32.52 19.66
CA ARG A 94 6.71 32.14 18.32
C ARG A 94 7.01 30.65 18.18
N ILE A 95 7.45 30.00 19.25
CA ILE A 95 7.81 28.57 19.25
C ILE A 95 6.57 27.67 19.39
N ALA A 96 5.55 28.12 20.11
CA ALA A 96 4.30 27.38 20.33
C ALA A 96 3.65 26.79 19.04
N PRO A 97 3.42 27.57 17.96
CA PRO A 97 2.77 27.05 16.76
C PRO A 97 3.59 25.94 16.08
N LEU A 98 4.91 26.06 16.05
CA LEU A 98 5.79 25.06 15.41
C LEU A 98 5.63 23.66 16.02
N PHE A 99 5.44 23.59 17.34
CA PHE A 99 5.23 22.30 18.01
C PHE A 99 3.83 21.73 17.77
N ILE A 100 2.82 22.59 17.70
CA ILE A 100 1.44 22.18 17.42
C ILE A 100 1.35 21.63 16.00
N GLU A 101 1.92 22.35 15.02
CA GLU A 101 1.98 21.93 13.63
C GLU A 101 2.73 20.59 13.47
N ARG A 102 3.85 20.41 14.18
CA ARG A 102 4.60 19.14 14.15
C ARG A 102 3.82 17.98 14.70
N LYS A 103 3.13 18.16 15.84
CA LYS A 103 2.30 17.11 16.44
C LYS A 103 1.14 16.73 15.52
N GLN A 104 0.49 17.71 14.91
CA GLN A 104 -0.58 17.47 13.95
C GLN A 104 -0.08 16.74 12.70
N ALA A 105 1.09 17.11 12.19
CA ALA A 105 1.70 16.43 11.05
C ALA A 105 2.07 14.98 11.41
N GLU A 106 2.57 14.72 12.61
CA GLU A 106 2.86 13.37 13.11
C GLU A 106 1.58 12.53 13.23
N GLU A 107 0.52 13.07 13.81
CA GLU A 107 -0.79 12.40 13.90
C GLU A 107 -1.37 12.10 12.51
N ALA A 108 -1.29 13.05 11.56
CA ALA A 108 -1.75 12.86 10.19
C ALA A 108 -0.94 11.78 9.46
N LEU A 109 0.39 11.77 9.61
CA LEU A 109 1.27 10.75 9.04
C LEU A 109 0.98 9.38 9.65
N HIS A 110 0.73 9.30 10.96
CA HIS A 110 0.37 8.04 11.62
C HIS A 110 -0.95 7.49 11.09
N LEU A 111 -1.97 8.34 10.92
CA LEU A 111 -3.25 7.92 10.34
C LEU A 111 -3.09 7.42 8.91
N GLN A 112 -2.30 8.12 8.08
CA GLN A 112 -1.98 7.68 6.72
C GLN A 112 -1.20 6.36 6.71
N ALA A 113 -0.25 6.17 7.62
CA ALA A 113 0.51 4.92 7.72
C ALA A 113 -0.42 3.75 8.07
N VAL A 114 -1.34 3.92 9.03
CA VAL A 114 -2.33 2.90 9.40
C VAL A 114 -3.28 2.59 8.24
N GLU A 115 -3.70 3.60 7.47
CA GLU A 115 -4.54 3.40 6.28
C GLU A 115 -3.78 2.63 5.18
N LEU A 116 -2.54 3.02 4.91
CA LEU A 116 -1.68 2.34 3.95
C LEU A 116 -1.39 0.90 4.36
N GLU A 117 -1.16 0.63 5.65
CA GLU A 117 -0.97 -0.72 6.18
C GLU A 117 -2.20 -1.61 5.90
N LYS A 118 -3.42 -1.07 6.05
CA LYS A 118 -4.65 -1.81 5.71
C LYS A 118 -4.75 -2.07 4.21
N GLU A 119 -4.50 -1.06 3.38
CA GLU A 119 -4.53 -1.22 1.93
C GLU A 119 -3.49 -2.24 1.44
N VAL A 120 -2.29 -2.24 2.04
CA VAL A 120 -1.25 -3.23 1.76
C VAL A 120 -1.69 -4.62 2.21
N ALA A 121 -2.31 -4.76 3.39
CA ALA A 121 -2.83 -6.05 3.84
C ALA A 121 -3.93 -6.60 2.91
N GLU A 122 -4.85 -5.74 2.45
CA GLU A 122 -5.90 -6.12 1.48
C GLU A 122 -5.30 -6.55 0.13
N ARG A 123 -4.35 -5.78 -0.40
CA ARG A 123 -3.63 -6.14 -1.63
C ARG A 123 -2.87 -7.45 -1.49
N GLN A 124 -2.23 -7.68 -0.34
CA GLN A 124 -1.49 -8.90 -0.06
C GLN A 124 -2.42 -10.12 -0.07
N MET A 125 -3.58 -10.05 0.61
CA MET A 125 -4.58 -11.11 0.58
C MET A 125 -5.11 -11.37 -0.84
N ALA A 126 -5.38 -10.32 -1.61
CA ALA A 126 -5.80 -10.46 -3.00
C ALA A 126 -4.72 -11.08 -3.89
N GLN A 127 -3.45 -10.75 -3.66
CA GLN A 127 -2.32 -11.33 -4.38
C GLN A 127 -2.15 -12.81 -4.05
N GLU A 128 -2.34 -13.21 -2.80
CA GLU A 128 -2.29 -14.61 -2.38
C GLU A 128 -3.41 -15.43 -3.03
N ASP A 129 -4.65 -14.93 -3.05
CA ASP A 129 -5.78 -15.56 -3.75
C ASP A 129 -5.52 -15.69 -5.27
N LEU A 130 -4.93 -14.66 -5.89
CA LEU A 130 -4.54 -14.73 -7.31
C LEU A 130 -3.43 -15.76 -7.56
N GLN A 131 -2.44 -15.87 -6.66
CA GLN A 131 -1.38 -16.86 -6.75
C GLN A 131 -1.94 -18.29 -6.59
N GLU A 132 -2.85 -18.51 -5.65
CA GLU A 132 -3.53 -19.79 -5.49
C GLU A 132 -4.31 -20.17 -6.75
N LYS A 133 -5.08 -19.23 -7.31
CA LYS A 133 -5.81 -19.43 -8.57
C LYS A 133 -4.88 -19.73 -9.74
N ALA A 134 -3.74 -19.06 -9.83
CA ALA A 134 -2.74 -19.32 -10.87
C ALA A 134 -2.21 -20.76 -10.78
N LEU A 135 -1.90 -21.24 -9.58
CA LEU A 135 -1.44 -22.63 -9.35
C LEU A 135 -2.51 -23.66 -9.76
N LEU A 136 -3.78 -23.41 -9.41
CA LEU A 136 -4.89 -24.29 -9.81
C LEU A 136 -5.07 -24.33 -11.34
N LEU A 137 -4.97 -23.17 -12.00
CA LEU A 137 -5.06 -23.08 -13.45
C LEU A 137 -3.90 -23.79 -14.15
N GLU A 138 -2.68 -23.70 -13.60
CA GLU A 138 -1.53 -24.43 -14.14
C GLU A 138 -1.73 -25.95 -14.10
N ASP A 139 -2.28 -26.48 -13.01
CA ASP A 139 -2.60 -27.91 -12.90
C ASP A 139 -3.70 -28.33 -13.90
N GLU A 140 -4.74 -27.52 -14.04
CA GLU A 140 -5.81 -27.75 -15.02
C GLU A 140 -5.27 -27.72 -16.47
N ILE A 141 -4.38 -26.78 -16.79
CA ILE A 141 -3.74 -26.70 -18.11
C ILE A 141 -2.91 -27.96 -18.38
N LYS A 142 -2.12 -28.43 -17.40
CA LYS A 142 -1.33 -29.67 -17.54
C LYS A 142 -2.22 -30.88 -17.81
N LYS A 143 -3.32 -31.03 -17.07
CA LYS A 143 -4.29 -32.10 -17.29
C LYS A 143 -4.89 -32.04 -18.70
N ARG A 144 -5.26 -30.85 -19.17
CA ARG A 144 -5.79 -30.66 -20.53
C ARG A 144 -4.77 -30.98 -21.61
N GLN A 145 -3.51 -30.59 -21.43
CA GLN A 145 -2.43 -30.93 -22.37
C GLN A 145 -2.25 -32.45 -22.48
N LEU A 146 -2.21 -33.16 -21.35
CA LEU A 146 -2.11 -34.62 -21.35
C LEU A 146 -3.30 -35.28 -22.07
N ALA A 147 -4.51 -34.76 -21.86
CA ALA A 147 -5.71 -35.26 -22.54
C ALA A 147 -5.65 -34.98 -24.06
N GLN A 148 -5.17 -33.80 -24.47
CA GLN A 148 -5.00 -33.45 -25.88
C GLN A 148 -3.97 -34.37 -26.56
N ASP A 149 -2.82 -34.60 -25.93
CA ASP A 149 -1.78 -35.51 -26.45
C ASP A 149 -2.31 -36.95 -26.59
N ALA A 150 -3.12 -37.40 -25.63
CA ALA A 150 -3.74 -38.73 -25.69
C ALA A 150 -4.73 -38.84 -26.86
N VAL A 151 -5.55 -37.80 -27.08
CA VAL A 151 -6.47 -37.74 -28.23
C VAL A 151 -5.71 -37.71 -29.55
N GLU A 152 -4.61 -36.95 -29.64
CA GLU A 152 -3.79 -36.90 -30.85
C GLU A 152 -3.19 -38.27 -31.19
N LYS A 153 -2.67 -38.99 -30.19
CA LYS A 153 -2.14 -40.35 -30.38
C LYS A 153 -3.23 -41.33 -30.83
N LEU A 154 -4.42 -41.25 -30.23
CA LEU A 154 -5.56 -42.08 -30.61
C LEU A 154 -6.01 -41.80 -32.04
N ASN A 155 -6.06 -40.53 -32.45
CA ASN A 155 -6.43 -40.15 -33.81
C ASN A 155 -5.42 -40.70 -34.83
N LYS A 156 -4.11 -40.54 -34.59
CA LYS A 156 -3.07 -41.12 -35.47
C LYS A 156 -3.19 -42.64 -35.60
N ALA A 157 -3.42 -43.33 -34.48
CA ALA A 157 -3.60 -44.77 -34.48
C ALA A 157 -4.89 -45.20 -35.23
N LEU A 158 -5.96 -44.42 -35.09
CA LEU A 158 -7.22 -44.65 -35.80
C LEU A 158 -7.05 -44.43 -37.31
N GLU A 159 -6.39 -43.34 -37.71
CA GLU A 159 -6.07 -43.05 -39.12
C GLU A 159 -5.26 -44.17 -39.76
N GLN A 160 -4.23 -44.67 -39.07
CA GLN A 160 -3.45 -45.83 -39.53
C GLN A 160 -4.34 -47.06 -39.73
N ARG A 161 -5.18 -47.41 -38.75
CA ARG A 161 -6.10 -48.56 -38.89
C ARG A 161 -7.11 -48.35 -40.02
N VAL A 162 -7.63 -47.14 -40.19
CA VAL A 162 -8.55 -46.82 -41.29
C VAL A 162 -7.85 -47.02 -42.63
N GLN A 163 -6.61 -46.54 -42.78
CA GLN A 163 -5.82 -46.76 -43.99
C GLN A 163 -5.56 -48.24 -44.26
N GLU A 164 -5.08 -48.98 -43.26
CA GLU A 164 -4.83 -50.42 -43.36
C GLU A 164 -6.08 -51.19 -43.79
N ARG A 165 -7.23 -50.92 -43.16
CA ARG A 165 -8.50 -51.57 -43.47
C ARG A 165 -9.04 -51.16 -44.83
N THR A 166 -8.82 -49.92 -45.24
CA THR A 166 -9.24 -49.45 -46.58
C THR A 166 -8.42 -50.17 -47.65
N ALA A 167 -7.10 -50.30 -47.46
CA ALA A 167 -6.23 -51.05 -48.35
C ALA A 167 -6.60 -52.56 -48.41
N GLU A 168 -6.86 -53.19 -47.26
CA GLU A 168 -7.30 -54.58 -47.17
C GLU A 168 -8.63 -54.80 -47.92
N LEU A 169 -9.60 -53.89 -47.76
CA LEU A 169 -10.88 -53.95 -48.46
C LEU A 169 -10.73 -53.73 -49.97
N GLU A 170 -9.85 -52.85 -50.41
CA GLU A 170 -9.54 -52.63 -51.83
C GLU A 170 -8.91 -53.87 -52.47
N GLU A 171 -7.96 -54.51 -51.79
CA GLU A 171 -7.33 -55.75 -52.23
C GLU A 171 -8.37 -56.87 -52.37
N LYS A 172 -9.21 -57.06 -51.33
CA LYS A 172 -10.26 -58.09 -51.35
C LYS A 172 -11.30 -57.82 -52.43
N ASN A 173 -11.68 -56.57 -52.65
CA ASN A 173 -12.56 -56.20 -53.75
C ASN A 173 -11.92 -56.49 -55.12
N ALA A 174 -10.64 -56.21 -55.31
CA ALA A 174 -9.92 -56.54 -56.54
C ALA A 174 -9.86 -58.06 -56.77
N GLU A 175 -9.63 -58.85 -55.71
CA GLU A 175 -9.63 -60.31 -55.74
C GLU A 175 -11.02 -60.87 -56.12
N LEU A 176 -12.09 -60.33 -55.53
CA LEU A 176 -13.47 -60.68 -55.88
C LEU A 176 -13.81 -60.33 -57.32
N GLN A 177 -13.43 -59.13 -57.79
CA GLN A 177 -13.64 -58.74 -59.19
C GLN A 177 -12.90 -59.64 -60.17
N LYS A 178 -11.65 -60.03 -59.86
CA LYS A 178 -10.87 -60.98 -60.67
C LYS A 178 -11.56 -62.35 -60.72
N THR A 179 -12.01 -62.84 -59.56
CA THR A 179 -12.75 -64.11 -59.45
C THR A 179 -14.01 -64.06 -60.30
N LEU A 180 -14.81 -62.99 -60.17
CA LEU A 180 -16.04 -62.77 -60.94
C LEU A 180 -15.77 -62.77 -62.45
N ARG A 181 -14.76 -62.03 -62.94
CA ARG A 181 -14.37 -62.05 -64.36
C ARG A 181 -14.05 -63.46 -64.84
N THR A 182 -13.37 -64.27 -64.02
CA THR A 182 -12.99 -65.65 -64.35
C THR A 182 -14.20 -66.58 -64.41
N PHE A 183 -15.20 -66.38 -63.55
CA PHE A 183 -16.47 -67.10 -63.59
C PHE A 183 -17.28 -66.72 -64.84
N VAL A 184 -17.45 -65.43 -65.12
CA VAL A 184 -18.17 -64.96 -66.33
C VAL A 184 -17.53 -65.53 -67.60
N GLY A 185 -16.19 -65.53 -67.70
CA GLY A 185 -15.50 -66.14 -68.85
C GLY A 185 -15.70 -67.65 -68.96
N ARG A 186 -15.88 -68.38 -67.85
CA ARG A 186 -16.25 -69.80 -67.87
C ARG A 186 -17.69 -70.02 -68.32
N GLU A 187 -18.63 -69.21 -67.83
CA GLU A 187 -20.04 -69.25 -68.23
C GLU A 187 -20.21 -68.98 -69.72
N LEU A 188 -19.54 -67.94 -70.26
CA LEU A 188 -19.56 -67.63 -71.69
C LEU A 188 -19.06 -68.81 -72.55
N ARG A 189 -17.96 -69.45 -72.16
CA ARG A 189 -17.47 -70.67 -72.84
C ARG A 189 -18.45 -71.83 -72.76
N MET A 190 -19.13 -72.00 -71.63
CA MET A 190 -20.16 -73.03 -71.45
C MET A 190 -21.36 -72.79 -72.38
N VAL A 191 -21.77 -71.53 -72.55
CA VAL A 191 -22.82 -71.15 -73.50
C VAL A 191 -22.39 -71.47 -74.93
N GLU A 192 -21.19 -71.07 -75.34
CA GLU A 192 -20.64 -71.35 -76.67
C GLU A 192 -20.52 -72.86 -76.95
N LEU A 193 -20.07 -73.64 -75.95
CA LEU A 193 -19.98 -75.10 -76.06
C LEU A 193 -21.36 -75.75 -76.19
N LYS A 194 -22.36 -75.29 -75.42
CA LYS A 194 -23.75 -75.78 -75.54
C LYS A 194 -24.32 -75.49 -76.92
N GLU A 195 -24.06 -74.30 -77.46
CA GLU A 195 -24.49 -73.90 -78.79
C GLU A 195 -23.87 -74.81 -79.87
N ARG A 196 -22.56 -75.06 -79.80
CA ARG A 196 -21.85 -76.00 -80.68
C ARG A 196 -22.33 -77.44 -80.58
N ILE A 197 -22.61 -77.94 -79.37
CA ILE A 197 -23.16 -79.29 -79.18
C ILE A 197 -24.53 -79.38 -79.88
N GLY A 198 -25.40 -78.39 -79.70
CA GLY A 198 -26.70 -78.36 -80.36
C GLY A 198 -26.62 -78.21 -81.89
N GLU A 199 -25.56 -77.58 -82.44
CA GLU A 199 -25.29 -77.60 -83.89
C GLU A 199 -24.82 -78.98 -84.36
N LEU A 200 -23.89 -79.62 -83.63
CA LEU A 200 -23.39 -80.97 -83.96
C LEU A 200 -24.49 -82.03 -83.85
N GLU A 201 -25.37 -81.94 -82.85
CA GLU A 201 -26.54 -82.82 -82.69
C GLU A 201 -27.49 -82.69 -83.90
N ARG A 202 -27.76 -81.45 -84.35
CA ARG A 202 -28.57 -81.21 -85.57
C ARG A 202 -27.95 -81.79 -86.83
N LEU A 203 -26.62 -81.73 -86.98
CA LEU A 203 -25.89 -82.31 -88.11
C LEU A 203 -25.81 -83.85 -88.09
N LEU A 204 -26.06 -84.49 -86.93
CA LEU A 204 -26.09 -85.95 -86.79
C LEU A 204 -27.50 -86.53 -86.96
N GLU A 205 -28.55 -85.71 -86.87
CA GLU A 205 -29.95 -86.09 -87.06
C GLU A 205 -30.45 -85.96 -88.52
N GLU A 206 -29.65 -85.35 -89.42
CA GLU A 206 -29.83 -85.33 -90.89
C GLU A 206 -29.04 -86.45 -91.59
#